data_AF-A0A6I3SGU5-F1
#
_entry.id   AF-A0A6I3SGU5-F1
#
_cell.length_a   1.000
_cell.length_b   1.000
_cell.length_c   1.000
_cell.angle_alpha   90.00
_cell.angle_beta   90.00
_cell.angle_gamma   90.00
#
_symmetry.space_group_name_H-M   'P 1'
#
loop_
_entity.id
_entity.type
_entity.pdbx_description
1 polymer ?
#
loop_
_entity_poly.entity_id
_entity_poly.type
_entity_poly.pdbx_seq_one_letter_code
_entity_poly.pdbx_strand_id
1 'polypeptide(L)'
;MSDPYAQGMLRVHPYAKKKDVVGELVAILEGKLENRGLQLIKPISRALAEDEIHEIIMTDEVEAGPGKKVDRIAYLAFFEVKGGGVIVTGDPVFLKGKLLGHIAGFDETHMPNHINIVIKSEDRLSGVSLGAEIGQQLLIKSPD
;
A
#
# COMPACT_ATOMS: atom_id res chain seq x y z
N MET A 1 -9.31 16.07 17.82
CA MET A 1 -8.50 15.11 18.60
C MET A 1 -7.25 14.85 17.76
N SER A 2 -6.04 15.06 18.30
CA SER A 2 -4.79 14.94 17.52
C SER A 2 -4.37 13.47 17.38
N ASP A 3 -3.85 13.11 16.21
CA ASP A 3 -3.32 11.78 15.90
C ASP A 3 -2.08 11.47 16.78
N PRO A 4 -2.09 10.39 17.59
CA PRO A 4 -0.95 9.98 18.43
C PRO A 4 0.36 9.76 17.65
N TYR A 5 0.28 9.35 16.37
CA TYR A 5 1.46 9.17 15.52
C TYR A 5 2.12 10.50 15.22
N ALA A 6 1.32 11.53 14.89
CA ALA A 6 1.81 12.88 14.63
C ALA A 6 2.45 13.54 15.87
N GLN A 7 2.13 13.05 17.08
CA GLN A 7 2.66 13.56 18.34
C GLN A 7 3.85 12.74 18.89
N GLY A 8 4.26 11.67 18.21
CA GLY A 8 5.37 10.82 18.67
C GLY A 8 5.11 10.13 20.02
N MET A 9 3.85 9.93 20.38
CA MET A 9 3.47 9.42 21.71
C MET A 9 3.75 7.92 21.88
N LEU A 10 3.91 7.19 20.78
CA LEU A 10 4.15 5.76 20.78
C LEU A 10 5.64 5.45 20.86
N ARG A 11 6.06 4.84 21.97
CA ARG A 11 7.44 4.37 22.20
C ARG A 11 7.67 2.94 21.70
N VAL A 12 6.60 2.21 21.40
CA VAL A 12 6.58 0.83 20.91
C VAL A 12 5.59 0.72 19.76
N HIS A 13 5.84 -0.22 18.83
CA HIS A 13 4.92 -0.47 17.73
C HIS A 13 3.57 -0.97 18.28
N PRO A 14 2.44 -0.28 18.03
CA PRO A 14 1.18 -0.57 18.73
C PRO A 14 0.53 -1.90 18.30
N TYR A 15 0.95 -2.46 17.16
CA TYR A 15 0.42 -3.72 16.63
C TYR A 15 1.27 -4.89 17.08
N ALA A 16 0.83 -5.59 18.14
CA ALA A 16 1.51 -6.78 18.66
C ALA A 16 1.26 -8.04 17.82
N LYS A 17 0.04 -8.20 17.30
CA LYS A 17 -0.36 -9.25 16.35
C LYS A 17 -1.45 -8.70 15.44
N LYS A 18 -1.43 -9.11 14.18
CA LYS A 18 -2.49 -8.86 13.21
C LYS A 18 -2.54 -10.02 12.22
N LYS A 19 -3.69 -10.27 11.63
CA LYS A 19 -3.81 -11.28 10.56
C LYS A 19 -3.33 -10.70 9.23
N ASP A 20 -3.08 -11.60 8.29
CA ASP A 20 -2.83 -11.22 6.90
C ASP A 20 -4.09 -10.60 6.28
N VAL A 21 -3.87 -9.68 5.34
CA VAL A 21 -4.93 -9.17 4.46
C VAL A 21 -4.74 -9.79 3.09
N VAL A 22 -5.82 -10.36 2.55
CA VAL A 22 -5.83 -11.05 1.27
C VAL A 22 -6.81 -10.35 0.34
N GLY A 23 -6.45 -10.22 -0.92
CA GLY A 23 -7.32 -9.68 -1.95
C GLY A 23 -7.00 -10.22 -3.34
N GLU A 24 -7.77 -9.78 -4.32
CA GLU A 24 -7.64 -10.19 -5.72
C GLU A 24 -7.56 -8.97 -6.63
N LEU A 25 -6.71 -9.02 -7.65
CA LEU A 25 -6.59 -7.91 -8.61
C LEU A 25 -7.85 -7.79 -9.46
N VAL A 26 -8.44 -6.60 -9.51
CA VAL A 26 -9.69 -6.30 -10.24
C VAL A 26 -9.50 -5.29 -11.37
N ALA A 27 -8.36 -4.61 -11.41
CA ALA A 27 -7.91 -3.86 -12.59
C ALA A 27 -6.37 -3.86 -12.63
N ILE A 28 -5.80 -4.03 -13.83
CA ILE A 28 -4.35 -3.95 -14.04
C ILE A 28 -4.02 -2.60 -14.66
N LEU A 29 -3.02 -1.91 -14.09
CA LEU A 29 -2.65 -0.57 -14.50
C LEU A 29 -1.32 -0.57 -15.25
N GLU A 30 -1.19 0.41 -16.14
CA GLU A 30 0.02 0.71 -16.87
C GLU A 30 0.40 2.17 -16.66
N GLY A 31 1.70 2.45 -16.59
CA GLY A 31 2.23 3.81 -16.56
C GLY A 31 3.15 4.06 -15.38
N LYS A 32 4.04 5.02 -15.59
CA LYS A 32 4.96 5.56 -14.59
C LYS A 32 4.87 7.08 -14.64
N LEU A 33 5.07 7.71 -13.50
CA LEU A 33 5.17 9.16 -13.40
C LEU A 33 6.40 9.52 -12.58
N GLU A 34 7.03 10.64 -12.92
CA GLU A 34 8.21 11.14 -12.20
C GLU A 34 7.89 12.29 -11.24
N ASN A 35 6.71 12.91 -11.35
CA ASN A 35 6.29 14.09 -10.57
C ASN A 35 4.83 13.99 -10.12
N ARG A 36 4.42 12.81 -9.61
CA ARG A 36 3.03 12.54 -9.22
C ARG A 36 2.58 13.33 -7.99
N GLY A 37 3.50 13.62 -7.07
CA GLY A 37 3.28 14.41 -5.87
C GLY A 37 2.26 13.87 -4.87
N LEU A 38 2.17 12.55 -4.70
CA LEU A 38 1.36 11.94 -3.63
C LEU A 38 1.79 12.49 -2.27
N GLN A 39 0.82 12.71 -1.38
CA GLN A 39 1.05 13.19 -0.02
C GLN A 39 0.69 12.07 0.95
N LEU A 40 1.69 11.31 1.40
CA LEU A 40 1.44 10.22 2.32
C LEU A 40 0.95 10.77 3.66
N ILE A 41 -0.17 10.27 4.15
CA ILE A 41 -0.73 10.66 5.45
C ILE A 41 0.22 10.25 6.58
N LYS A 42 0.10 10.91 7.74
CA LYS A 42 0.91 10.62 8.94
C LYS A 42 0.56 9.31 9.64
N PRO A 43 -0.72 8.88 9.72
CA PRO A 43 -1.06 7.58 10.27
C PRO A 43 -0.34 6.46 9.54
N ILE A 44 0.27 5.56 10.30
CA ILE A 44 1.07 4.45 9.76
C ILE A 44 0.22 3.25 9.33
N SER A 45 -1.09 3.30 9.51
CA SER A 45 -1.96 2.13 9.41
C SER A 45 -3.31 2.47 8.79
N ARG A 46 -3.93 1.48 8.14
CA ARG A 46 -5.32 1.53 7.69
C ARG A 46 -6.05 0.24 8.02
N ALA A 47 -7.29 0.37 8.48
CA ALA A 47 -8.23 -0.75 8.47
C ALA A 47 -8.81 -0.86 7.05
N LEU A 48 -8.83 -2.08 6.53
CA LEU A 48 -9.46 -2.43 5.26
C LEU A 48 -10.63 -3.37 5.56
N ALA A 49 -11.83 -3.03 5.11
CA ALA A 49 -12.98 -3.92 5.19
C ALA A 49 -12.98 -4.90 4.00
N GLU A 50 -13.67 -6.02 4.19
CA GLU A 50 -13.97 -6.93 3.08
C GLU A 50 -14.82 -6.21 2.02
N ASP A 51 -14.62 -6.57 0.76
CA ASP A 51 -15.24 -6.00 -0.44
C ASP A 51 -14.85 -4.54 -0.77
N GLU A 52 -13.97 -3.90 0.01
CA GLU A 52 -13.37 -2.62 -0.37
C GLU A 52 -12.40 -2.79 -1.55
N ILE A 53 -12.38 -1.82 -2.46
CA ILE A 53 -11.44 -1.78 -3.59
C ILE A 53 -10.44 -0.65 -3.38
N HIS A 54 -9.16 -0.97 -3.48
CA HIS A 54 -8.06 -0.02 -3.29
C HIS A 54 -7.01 -0.12 -4.38
N GLU A 55 -6.30 1.00 -4.58
CA GLU A 55 -5.23 1.10 -5.56
C GLU A 55 -3.90 0.78 -4.90
N ILE A 56 -3.10 -0.09 -5.51
CA ILE A 56 -1.71 -0.32 -5.11
C ILE A 56 -0.76 0.36 -6.10
N ILE A 57 0.13 1.18 -5.56
CA ILE A 57 1.08 1.99 -6.31
C ILE A 57 2.48 1.63 -5.83
N MET A 58 3.42 1.54 -6.76
CA MET A 58 4.82 1.22 -6.46
C MET A 58 5.69 2.47 -6.59
N THR A 59 6.66 2.63 -5.70
CA THR A 59 7.71 3.66 -5.78
C THR A 59 9.10 3.06 -5.52
N ASP A 60 10.13 3.63 -6.15
CA ASP A 60 11.55 3.36 -5.90
C ASP A 60 12.20 4.42 -5.00
N GLU A 61 11.42 5.37 -4.46
CA GLU A 61 11.93 6.36 -3.52
C GLU A 61 12.23 5.74 -2.16
N VAL A 62 13.52 5.62 -1.83
CA VAL A 62 14.01 4.99 -0.58
C VAL A 62 13.44 5.68 0.67
N GLU A 63 13.24 7.00 0.59
CA GLU A 63 12.75 7.85 1.69
C GLU A 63 11.22 7.91 1.79
N ALA A 64 10.48 7.17 0.95
CA ALA A 64 9.03 7.12 1.02
C ALA A 64 8.56 6.58 2.38
N GLY A 65 7.63 7.31 3.01
CA GLY A 65 7.14 7.01 4.35
C GLY A 65 6.00 7.92 4.79
N PRO A 66 5.39 7.67 5.97
CA PRO A 66 4.32 8.48 6.51
C PRO A 66 4.67 9.98 6.59
N GLY A 67 3.76 10.83 6.15
CA GLY A 67 3.96 12.29 6.12
C GLY A 67 4.93 12.80 5.05
N LYS A 68 5.43 11.94 4.15
CA LYS A 68 6.36 12.32 3.08
C LYS A 68 5.62 12.47 1.75
N LYS A 69 6.19 13.30 0.88
CA LYS A 69 5.80 13.39 -0.53
C LYS A 69 6.44 12.22 -1.30
N VAL A 70 5.71 11.67 -2.27
CA VAL A 70 6.22 10.67 -3.22
C VAL A 70 5.92 11.14 -4.64
N ASP A 71 6.95 11.25 -5.48
CA ASP A 71 6.85 11.80 -6.84
C ASP A 71 6.95 10.72 -7.92
N ARG A 72 7.89 9.80 -7.75
CA ARG A 72 8.23 8.74 -8.71
C ARG A 72 7.41 7.49 -8.42
N ILE A 73 6.46 7.19 -9.28
CA ILE A 73 5.55 6.05 -9.11
C ILE A 73 5.44 5.18 -10.36
N ALA A 74 4.96 3.95 -10.16
CA ALA A 74 4.33 3.11 -11.16
C ALA A 74 2.96 2.67 -10.67
N TYR A 75 1.97 2.75 -11.55
CA TYR A 75 0.63 2.24 -11.26
C TYR A 75 0.62 0.72 -11.43
N LEU A 76 0.23 -0.01 -10.37
CA LEU A 76 0.24 -1.46 -10.39
C LEU A 76 -1.15 -2.02 -10.69
N ALA A 77 -2.10 -1.86 -9.76
CA ALA A 77 -3.42 -2.46 -9.90
C ALA A 77 -4.43 -1.82 -8.94
N PHE A 78 -5.71 -2.07 -9.20
CA PHE A 78 -6.71 -2.11 -8.15
C PHE A 78 -6.89 -3.54 -7.67
N PHE A 79 -7.12 -3.72 -6.37
CA PHE A 79 -7.47 -5.01 -5.79
C PHE A 79 -8.70 -4.88 -4.89
N GLU A 80 -9.51 -5.92 -4.88
CA GLU A 80 -10.64 -6.07 -3.97
C GLU A 80 -10.19 -6.88 -2.75
N VAL A 81 -10.53 -6.41 -1.56
CA VAL A 81 -10.19 -7.04 -0.29
C VAL A 81 -11.11 -8.23 -0.05
N LYS A 82 -10.57 -9.45 -0.04
CA LYS A 82 -11.31 -10.70 0.23
C LYS A 82 -11.19 -11.18 1.69
N GLY A 83 -10.24 -10.62 2.43
CA GLY A 83 -10.07 -10.86 3.84
C GLY A 83 -9.56 -9.59 4.52
N GLY A 84 -10.49 -8.73 4.96
CA GLY A 84 -10.17 -7.43 5.55
C GLY A 84 -9.38 -7.52 6.86
N GLY A 85 -8.73 -6.45 7.28
CA GLY A 85 -7.85 -6.43 8.45
C GLY A 85 -7.22 -5.06 8.69
N VAL A 86 -6.08 -5.03 9.37
CA VAL A 86 -5.30 -3.80 9.56
C VAL A 86 -3.95 -3.97 8.90
N ILE A 87 -3.61 -3.03 8.03
CA ILE A 87 -2.31 -2.97 7.35
C ILE A 87 -1.51 -1.79 7.89
N VAL A 88 -0.19 -1.95 7.91
CA VAL A 88 0.75 -1.03 8.53
C VAL A 88 1.95 -0.81 7.62
N THR A 89 2.54 0.38 7.66
CA THR A 89 3.82 0.63 6.99
C THR A 89 4.87 -0.38 7.40
N GLY A 90 5.61 -0.89 6.43
CA GLY A 90 6.57 -1.97 6.61
C GLY A 90 6.01 -3.36 6.35
N ASP A 91 4.68 -3.53 6.24
CA ASP A 91 4.12 -4.84 5.86
C ASP A 91 4.59 -5.27 4.47
N PRO A 92 5.11 -6.51 4.31
CA PRO A 92 5.49 -7.02 3.01
C PRO A 92 4.26 -7.36 2.17
N VAL A 93 4.31 -6.98 0.89
CA VAL A 93 3.24 -7.21 -0.08
C VAL A 93 3.71 -8.19 -1.14
N PHE A 94 2.91 -9.21 -1.37
CA PHE A 94 3.19 -10.30 -2.29
C PHE A 94 2.14 -10.38 -3.39
N LEU A 95 2.59 -10.74 -4.60
CA LEU A 95 1.74 -11.11 -5.72
C LEU A 95 2.21 -12.48 -6.22
N LYS A 96 1.31 -13.47 -6.27
CA LYS A 96 1.67 -14.89 -6.56
C LYS A 96 2.79 -15.44 -5.66
N GLY A 97 2.84 -15.03 -4.39
CA GLY A 97 3.90 -15.43 -3.46
C GLY A 97 5.28 -14.79 -3.72
N LYS A 98 5.42 -13.93 -4.75
CA LYS A 98 6.63 -13.12 -4.97
C LYS A 98 6.51 -11.81 -4.22
N LEU A 99 7.53 -11.47 -3.43
CA LEU A 99 7.62 -10.17 -2.75
C LEU A 99 7.69 -9.06 -3.80
N LEU A 100 6.74 -8.13 -3.73
CA LEU A 100 6.75 -6.91 -4.54
C LEU A 100 7.48 -5.77 -3.84
N GLY A 101 7.39 -5.70 -2.51
CA GLY A 101 7.93 -4.60 -1.72
C GLY A 101 7.27 -4.52 -0.35
N HIS A 102 7.41 -3.38 0.31
CA HIS A 102 6.83 -3.12 1.63
C HIS A 102 5.97 -1.87 1.61
N ILE A 103 4.88 -1.82 2.39
CA ILE A 103 4.04 -0.62 2.48
C ILE A 103 4.89 0.57 2.96
N ALA A 104 4.94 1.63 2.16
CA ALA A 104 5.56 2.90 2.50
C ALA A 104 4.56 3.83 3.22
N GLY A 105 3.29 3.80 2.82
CA GLY A 105 2.25 4.62 3.43
C GLY A 105 1.00 4.68 2.58
N PHE A 106 0.15 5.67 2.88
CA PHE A 106 -1.17 5.80 2.29
C PHE A 106 -1.45 7.22 1.83
N ASP A 107 -2.14 7.39 0.72
CA ASP A 107 -2.54 8.70 0.19
C ASP A 107 -4.06 8.74 -0.05
N GLU A 108 -4.68 9.86 0.31
CA GLU A 108 -6.14 10.04 0.30
C GLU A 108 -6.65 10.89 -0.87
N THR A 109 -5.82 11.12 -1.91
CA THR A 109 -6.18 11.98 -3.05
C THR A 109 -7.51 11.58 -3.70
N HIS A 110 -7.89 10.30 -3.66
CA HIS A 110 -9.11 9.77 -4.26
C HIS A 110 -10.20 9.38 -3.26
N MET A 111 -10.04 9.66 -1.97
CA MET A 111 -11.11 9.42 -1.00
C MET A 111 -12.34 10.29 -1.32
N PRO A 112 -13.58 9.78 -1.16
CA PRO A 112 -13.93 8.50 -0.54
C PRO A 112 -14.02 7.31 -1.51
N ASN A 113 -13.62 7.45 -2.78
CA ASN A 113 -13.72 6.37 -3.76
C ASN A 113 -12.79 5.20 -3.38
N HIS A 114 -11.49 5.49 -3.27
CA HIS A 114 -10.49 4.52 -2.84
C HIS A 114 -9.30 5.24 -2.19
N ILE A 115 -8.53 4.47 -1.42
CA ILE A 115 -7.24 4.92 -0.92
C ILE A 115 -6.12 4.40 -1.82
N ASN A 116 -5.06 5.21 -1.96
CA ASN A 116 -3.82 4.78 -2.55
C ASN A 116 -2.95 4.11 -1.49
N ILE A 117 -2.62 2.84 -1.68
CA ILE A 117 -1.66 2.09 -0.87
C ILE A 117 -0.33 2.11 -1.61
N VAL A 118 0.65 2.83 -1.08
CA VAL A 118 1.96 2.97 -1.71
C VAL A 118 2.92 1.95 -1.12
N ILE A 119 3.51 1.12 -1.98
CA ILE A 119 4.59 0.19 -1.63
C ILE A 119 5.93 0.69 -2.17
N LYS A 120 6.98 0.54 -1.38
CA LYS A 120 8.36 0.78 -1.81
C LYS A 120 9.03 -0.51 -2.23
N SER A 121 9.76 -0.46 -3.34
CA SER A 121 10.54 -1.56 -3.91
C SER A 121 11.80 -1.03 -4.59
N GLU A 122 12.80 -1.86 -4.81
CA GLU A 122 14.00 -1.47 -5.58
C GLU A 122 13.65 -1.22 -7.05
N ASP A 123 12.78 -2.07 -7.61
CA ASP A 123 12.32 -1.96 -8.99
C ASP A 123 10.96 -1.27 -9.04
N ARG A 124 10.85 -0.18 -9.79
CA ARG A 124 9.56 0.51 -10.03
C ARG A 124 8.88 -0.06 -11.27
N LEU A 125 7.96 -1.00 -11.11
CA LEU A 125 7.26 -1.69 -12.20
C LEU A 125 5.75 -1.43 -12.17
N SER A 126 5.13 -1.29 -13.34
CA SER A 126 3.67 -1.25 -13.48
C SER A 126 3.06 -2.65 -13.44
N GLY A 127 1.74 -2.75 -13.32
CA GLY A 127 1.04 -4.03 -13.35
C GLY A 127 1.30 -4.80 -14.64
N VAL A 128 1.24 -4.12 -15.78
CA VAL A 128 1.56 -4.72 -17.09
C VAL A 128 3.01 -5.21 -17.15
N SER A 129 3.98 -4.43 -16.68
CA SER A 129 5.40 -4.85 -16.67
C SER A 129 5.67 -6.04 -15.75
N LEU A 130 4.86 -6.20 -14.69
CA LEU A 130 4.91 -7.36 -13.78
C LEU A 130 4.25 -8.62 -14.35
N GLY A 131 3.53 -8.53 -15.48
CA GLY A 131 2.70 -9.62 -15.97
C GLY A 131 1.53 -9.93 -15.02
N ALA A 132 1.01 -8.90 -14.35
CA ALA A 132 -0.15 -9.04 -13.49
C ALA A 132 -1.42 -9.30 -14.32
N GLU A 133 -2.34 -10.07 -13.76
CA GLU A 133 -3.60 -10.46 -14.40
C GLU A 133 -4.75 -10.35 -13.39
N ILE A 134 -5.96 -10.17 -13.90
CA ILE A 134 -7.19 -10.13 -13.11
C ILE A 134 -7.37 -11.45 -12.34
N GLY A 135 -7.85 -11.36 -11.10
CA GLY A 135 -8.10 -12.49 -10.20
C GLY A 135 -6.84 -13.03 -9.51
N GLN A 136 -5.65 -12.48 -9.80
CA GLN A 136 -4.44 -12.89 -9.08
C GLN A 136 -4.50 -12.42 -7.62
N GLN A 137 -4.06 -13.29 -6.71
CA GLN A 137 -4.02 -12.98 -5.29
C GLN A 137 -2.93 -11.96 -4.96
N LEU A 138 -3.34 -10.89 -4.29
CA LEU A 138 -2.49 -9.97 -3.55
C LEU A 138 -2.54 -10.32 -2.06
N LEU A 139 -1.38 -10.49 -1.44
CA LEU A 139 -1.25 -10.80 -0.01
C LEU A 139 -0.45 -9.69 0.67
N ILE A 140 -1.03 -9.06 1.68
CA ILE A 140 -0.32 -8.18 2.61
C ILE A 140 -0.10 -8.99 3.88
N LYS A 141 1.12 -9.49 4.05
CA LYS A 141 1.45 -10.41 5.14
C LYS A 141 1.68 -9.63 6.43
N SER A 142 1.19 -10.16 7.53
CA SER A 142 1.57 -9.72 8.87
C SER A 142 3.06 -9.98 9.13
N PRO A 143 3.78 -9.05 9.79
CA PRO A 143 5.15 -9.30 10.22
C PRO A 143 5.13 -10.42 11.27
N ASP A 144 6.10 -11.34 11.17
CA ASP A 144 6.25 -12.48 12.07
C ASP A 144 6.53 -12.05 13.53
#